data_AF-A0A0W8I3S5-F1
#
_entry.id   AF-A0A0W8I3S5-F1
#
_cell.length_a   1.000
_cell.length_b   1.000
_cell.length_c   1.000
_cell.angle_alpha   90.00
_cell.angle_beta   90.00
_cell.angle_gamma   90.00
#
_symmetry.space_group_name_H-M   'P 1'
#
loop_
_entity.id
_entity.type
_entity.pdbx_description
1 polymer ?
#
loop_
_entity_poly.entity_id
_entity_poly.type
_entity_poly.pdbx_seq_one_letter_code
_entity_poly.pdbx_strand_id
1 'polypeptide(L)'
;MKQQLHHRSTVETAESSSLRAVRNDPGADPAAPVHCGRPMPVRTLEFAEVEDRVNHAVAQAAVDGRWMHACACGFLQETPAPEGTVPSIVPDGEAMLFRPFFTRRVLAAAGRVETAEWAFDQALADAGPLAAGDAEEQAQRLCAFESGLEAERWRLDQAVETLRDELRLAVRHGVPITLLARETGLEEADVVDLLHLGDVPAEPSAEATDRAFAEAC
;
A
#
# COMPACT_ATOMS: atom_id res chain seq x y z
N MET A 1 -7.67 71.05 -22.01
CA MET A 1 -7.69 71.59 -20.63
C MET A 1 -7.46 70.41 -19.69
N LYS A 2 -6.22 70.20 -19.18
CA LYS A 2 -5.75 70.47 -17.80
C LYS A 2 -6.69 69.87 -16.73
N GLN A 3 -6.29 68.77 -16.05
CA GLN A 3 -5.73 68.73 -14.67
C GLN A 3 -6.73 69.29 -13.63
N GLN A 4 -7.10 68.64 -12.50
CA GLN A 4 -6.26 68.07 -11.44
C GLN A 4 -7.13 67.37 -10.35
N LEU A 5 -6.47 66.50 -9.57
CA LEU A 5 -6.91 65.74 -8.38
C LEU A 5 -7.05 66.60 -7.10
N HIS A 6 -7.75 66.06 -6.09
CA HIS A 6 -7.46 65.98 -4.62
C HIS A 6 -8.80 65.83 -3.83
N HIS A 7 -9.14 64.85 -2.98
CA HIS A 7 -8.51 64.03 -1.91
C HIS A 7 -8.67 64.61 -0.48
N ARG A 8 -9.60 64.03 0.32
CA ARG A 8 -9.65 63.87 1.81
C ARG A 8 -11.08 63.43 2.20
N SER A 9 -11.40 62.32 2.88
CA SER A 9 -10.90 61.61 4.08
C SER A 9 -11.24 62.26 5.42
N THR A 10 -12.20 61.65 6.14
CA THR A 10 -12.37 61.46 7.61
C THR A 10 -13.47 60.39 7.74
N VAL A 11 -13.22 59.10 8.06
CA VAL A 11 -12.94 58.46 9.38
C VAL A 11 -13.74 59.17 10.49
N GLU A 12 -14.70 58.58 11.20
CA GLU A 12 -14.70 57.51 12.23
C GLU A 12 -16.21 57.19 12.49
N THR A 13 -16.71 56.11 13.10
CA THR A 13 -16.19 55.16 14.08
C THR A 13 -17.14 53.95 14.15
N ALA A 14 -16.55 52.77 14.40
CA ALA A 14 -17.07 51.64 15.19
C ALA A 14 -18.55 51.21 15.03
N GLU A 15 -18.76 49.95 14.66
CA GLU A 15 -19.11 48.96 15.68
C GLU A 15 -18.93 47.51 15.18
N SER A 16 -18.31 46.76 16.07
CA SER A 16 -18.06 45.32 16.08
C SER A 16 -19.26 44.48 15.65
N SER A 17 -19.04 43.53 14.75
CA SER A 17 -19.82 42.29 14.76
C SER A 17 -18.90 41.08 14.67
N SER A 18 -18.57 40.64 15.88
CA SER A 18 -18.25 39.27 16.30
C SER A 18 -18.18 38.22 15.21
N LEU A 19 -16.99 37.60 15.11
CA LEU A 19 -16.84 36.14 15.23
C LEU A 19 -17.97 35.36 14.57
N ARG A 20 -17.99 35.34 13.24
CA ARG A 20 -18.71 34.28 12.53
C ARG A 20 -17.89 33.02 12.72
N ALA A 21 -18.23 32.31 13.80
CA ALA A 21 -17.74 30.97 14.08
C ALA A 21 -17.72 30.18 12.77
N VAL A 22 -16.52 29.77 12.38
CA VAL A 22 -16.34 28.65 11.47
C VAL A 22 -17.09 27.50 12.12
N ARG A 23 -18.30 27.24 11.66
CA ARG A 23 -18.98 25.98 11.98
C ARG A 23 -18.08 24.92 11.36
N ASN A 24 -17.32 24.25 12.21
CA ASN A 24 -16.75 22.95 11.87
C ASN A 24 -17.96 22.05 11.63
N ASP A 25 -18.35 21.90 10.37
CA ASP A 25 -19.28 20.85 9.98
C ASP A 25 -18.62 19.51 10.33
N PRO A 26 -19.24 18.67 11.17
CA PRO A 26 -18.68 17.37 11.57
C PRO A 26 -18.75 16.32 10.44
N GLY A 27 -18.79 16.76 9.18
CA GLY A 27 -18.81 15.93 7.98
C GLY A 27 -18.02 16.54 6.81
N ALA A 28 -17.17 17.54 7.07
CA ALA A 28 -16.23 17.98 6.05
C ALA A 28 -15.13 16.93 5.89
N ASP A 29 -14.94 16.44 4.66
CA ASP A 29 -13.78 15.63 4.27
C ASP A 29 -12.50 16.20 4.92
N PRO A 30 -11.53 15.37 5.31
CA PRO A 30 -10.31 15.89 5.90
C PRO A 30 -9.66 16.84 4.89
N ALA A 31 -9.73 18.14 5.21
CA ALA A 31 -9.06 19.17 4.45
C ALA A 31 -7.58 18.77 4.35
N ALA A 32 -7.03 18.82 3.13
CA ALA A 32 -5.66 18.39 2.87
C ALA A 32 -4.71 18.89 3.98
N PRO A 33 -3.80 18.02 4.50
CA PRO A 33 -2.91 18.40 5.59
C PRO A 33 -2.19 19.71 5.30
N VAL A 34 -1.97 20.53 6.33
CA VAL A 34 -1.31 21.83 6.19
C VAL A 34 0.09 21.77 6.77
N HIS A 35 1.09 22.19 5.98
CA HIS A 35 2.47 22.30 6.42
C HIS A 35 3.11 23.58 5.86
N CYS A 36 4.03 24.20 6.59
CA CYS A 36 4.59 25.53 6.27
C CYS A 36 3.53 26.62 5.98
N GLY A 37 2.35 26.51 6.61
CA GLY A 37 1.26 27.48 6.45
C GLY A 37 0.47 27.37 5.14
N ARG A 38 0.63 26.29 4.37
CA ARG A 38 -0.15 26.02 3.14
C ARG A 38 -0.67 24.58 3.12
N PRO A 39 -1.84 24.32 2.51
CA PRO A 39 -2.28 22.95 2.24
C PRO A 39 -1.25 22.20 1.38
N MET A 40 -1.01 20.95 1.72
CA MET A 40 -0.10 20.06 1.02
C MET A 40 -0.85 19.37 -0.13
N PRO A 41 -0.44 19.54 -1.40
CA PRO A 41 -1.03 18.80 -2.51
C PRO A 41 -0.74 17.30 -2.38
N VAL A 42 -1.63 16.48 -2.95
CA VAL A 42 -1.36 15.06 -3.18
C VAL A 42 -0.20 14.95 -4.18
N ARG A 43 0.78 14.14 -3.85
CA ARG A 43 1.95 13.87 -4.69
C ARG A 43 1.64 12.73 -5.64
N THR A 44 1.87 12.97 -6.93
CA THR A 44 1.93 11.94 -7.95
C THR A 44 3.37 11.47 -8.16
N LEU A 45 3.56 10.40 -8.91
CA LEU A 45 4.85 9.96 -9.38
C LEU A 45 5.49 11.04 -10.25
N GLU A 46 6.81 11.15 -10.15
CA GLU A 46 7.62 12.11 -10.88
C GLU A 46 8.60 11.37 -11.82
N PHE A 47 8.51 11.64 -13.12
CA PHE A 47 9.29 10.89 -14.12
C PHE A 47 10.79 11.22 -14.09
N ALA A 48 11.19 12.42 -13.67
CA ALA A 48 12.60 12.76 -13.52
C ALA A 48 13.30 11.89 -12.44
N GLU A 49 12.51 11.29 -11.56
CA GLU A 49 12.97 10.62 -10.34
C GLU A 49 12.38 9.20 -10.24
N VAL A 50 12.25 8.48 -11.36
CA VAL A 50 11.56 7.17 -11.42
C VAL A 50 12.04 6.16 -10.36
N GLU A 51 13.30 6.23 -9.96
CA GLU A 51 13.92 5.31 -8.98
C GLU A 51 14.05 5.91 -7.57
N ASP A 52 13.51 7.12 -7.35
CA ASP A 52 13.63 7.77 -6.06
C ASP A 52 12.73 7.12 -5.00
N ARG A 53 13.21 7.16 -3.76
CA ARG A 53 12.54 6.65 -2.56
C ARG A 53 11.15 7.27 -2.39
N VAL A 54 10.94 8.50 -2.85
CA VAL A 54 9.64 9.16 -2.75
C VAL A 54 8.62 8.54 -3.69
N ASN A 55 8.99 8.20 -4.93
CA ASN A 55 8.09 7.48 -5.85
C ASN A 55 7.70 6.10 -5.29
N HIS A 56 8.64 5.41 -4.65
CA HIS A 56 8.34 4.16 -3.94
C HIS A 56 7.36 4.35 -2.79
N ALA A 57 7.48 5.44 -2.01
CA ALA A 57 6.57 5.76 -0.92
C ALA A 57 5.17 6.15 -1.42
N VAL A 58 5.06 6.90 -2.52
CA VAL A 58 3.79 7.23 -3.17
C VAL A 58 3.07 5.95 -3.63
N ALA A 59 3.79 5.05 -4.30
CA ALA A 59 3.23 3.78 -4.75
C ALA A 59 2.82 2.87 -3.58
N GLN A 60 3.63 2.81 -2.51
CA GLN A 60 3.27 2.04 -1.31
C GLN A 60 2.02 2.61 -0.63
N ALA A 61 1.94 3.93 -0.45
CA ALA A 61 0.74 4.55 0.10
C ALA A 61 -0.51 4.19 -0.72
N ALA A 62 -0.41 4.16 -2.05
CA ALA A 62 -1.53 3.78 -2.90
C ALA A 62 -1.93 2.29 -2.77
N VAL A 63 -0.97 1.37 -2.60
CA VAL A 63 -1.26 -0.03 -2.25
C VAL A 63 -2.04 -0.10 -0.94
N ASP A 64 -1.60 0.67 0.06
CA ASP A 64 -2.23 0.70 1.38
C ASP A 64 -3.57 1.46 1.42
N GLY A 65 -4.09 1.93 0.27
CA GLY A 65 -5.33 2.72 0.21
C GLY A 65 -5.21 4.14 0.77
N ARG A 66 -4.01 4.71 0.73
CA ARG A 66 -3.65 6.01 1.30
C ARG A 66 -3.15 6.98 0.22
N TRP A 67 -3.25 8.27 0.52
CA TRP A 67 -2.69 9.35 -0.29
C TRP A 67 -1.40 9.85 0.35
N MET A 68 -0.39 10.07 -0.49
CA MET A 68 0.83 10.73 -0.07
C MET A 68 0.72 12.22 -0.38
N HIS A 69 0.75 13.07 0.64
CA HIS A 69 0.83 14.52 0.51
C HIS A 69 2.27 14.99 0.64
N ALA A 70 2.66 15.98 -0.15
CA ALA A 70 4.01 16.55 -0.10
C ALA A 70 3.99 18.07 0.03
N CYS A 71 4.76 18.58 0.99
CA CYS A 71 5.02 20.01 1.11
C CYS A 71 6.19 20.40 0.22
N ALA A 72 6.19 21.64 -0.29
CA ALA A 72 7.31 22.18 -1.06
C ALA A 72 8.65 22.21 -0.29
N CYS A 73 8.63 22.11 1.05
CA CYS A 73 9.84 21.98 1.86
C CYS A 73 10.40 20.55 1.94
N GLY A 74 9.77 19.57 1.28
CA GLY A 74 10.16 18.16 1.30
C GLY A 74 9.50 17.32 2.40
N PHE A 75 8.63 17.89 3.23
CA PHE A 75 7.86 17.12 4.22
C PHE A 75 6.79 16.25 3.54
N LEU A 76 6.69 15.00 3.96
CA LEU A 76 5.73 14.01 3.43
C LEU A 76 4.75 13.59 4.52
N GLN A 77 3.49 13.38 4.15
CA GLN A 77 2.45 12.91 5.06
C GLN A 77 1.45 12.00 4.36
N GLU A 78 1.17 10.85 4.96
CA GLU A 78 0.15 9.92 4.49
C GLU A 78 -1.21 10.23 5.13
N THR A 79 -2.27 10.14 4.34
CA THR A 79 -3.66 10.25 4.79
C THR A 79 -4.49 9.12 4.18
N PRO A 80 -5.57 8.66 4.82
CA PRO A 80 -6.50 7.74 4.17
C PRO A 80 -7.05 8.35 2.87
N ALA A 81 -7.16 7.56 1.81
CA ALA A 81 -7.88 8.01 0.62
C ALA A 81 -9.38 8.17 0.99
N PRO A 82 -10.09 9.20 0.48
CA PRO A 82 -11.51 9.33 0.71
C PRO A 82 -12.26 8.11 0.15
N GLU A 83 -13.31 7.69 0.85
CA GLU A 83 -14.08 6.49 0.47
C GLU A 83 -14.60 6.58 -0.96
N GLY A 84 -14.49 5.46 -1.69
CA GLY A 84 -14.91 5.39 -3.10
C GLY A 84 -13.95 6.06 -4.09
N THR A 85 -12.88 6.69 -3.61
CA THR A 85 -11.82 7.25 -4.47
C THR A 85 -10.61 6.34 -4.50
N VAL A 86 -10.21 6.00 -5.72
CA VAL A 86 -8.95 5.32 -5.96
C VAL A 86 -7.88 6.38 -6.24
N PRO A 87 -6.75 6.39 -5.50
CA PRO A 87 -5.65 7.32 -5.79
C PRO A 87 -5.11 7.05 -7.20
N SER A 88 -5.23 8.02 -8.11
CA SER A 88 -4.36 8.04 -9.28
C SER A 88 -3.02 8.61 -8.86
N ILE A 89 -2.00 7.76 -8.77
CA ILE A 89 -0.64 8.22 -8.48
C ILE A 89 0.12 8.64 -9.73
N VAL A 90 -0.43 8.41 -10.93
CA VAL A 90 0.22 8.81 -12.18
C VAL A 90 -0.40 10.11 -12.69
N PRO A 91 0.39 11.10 -13.15
CA PRO A 91 -0.14 12.27 -13.82
C PRO A 91 -0.99 11.92 -15.05
N ASP A 92 -2.00 12.73 -15.34
CA ASP A 92 -2.92 12.50 -16.44
C ASP A 92 -2.19 12.39 -17.78
N GLY A 93 -2.45 11.32 -18.53
CA GLY A 93 -1.84 11.07 -19.84
C GLY A 93 -0.41 10.51 -19.80
N GLU A 94 0.18 10.30 -18.62
CA GLU A 94 1.58 9.87 -18.47
C GLU A 94 1.76 8.39 -18.12
N ALA A 95 0.68 7.60 -18.02
CA ALA A 95 0.68 6.16 -17.68
C ALA A 95 1.78 5.34 -18.38
N MET A 96 1.97 5.58 -19.67
CA MET A 96 2.98 4.90 -20.49
C MET A 96 4.41 5.10 -19.99
N LEU A 97 4.73 6.28 -19.45
CA LEU A 97 6.08 6.64 -18.98
C LEU A 97 6.47 5.88 -17.72
N PHE A 98 5.49 5.51 -16.89
CA PHE A 98 5.70 4.83 -15.62
C PHE A 98 5.60 3.30 -15.71
N ARG A 99 5.36 2.72 -16.89
CA ARG A 99 5.35 1.25 -17.07
C ARG A 99 6.62 0.56 -16.55
N PRO A 100 7.85 1.06 -16.80
CA PRO A 100 9.05 0.43 -16.26
C PRO A 100 9.08 0.45 -14.72
N PHE A 101 8.56 1.50 -14.09
CA PHE A 101 8.47 1.60 -12.64
C PHE A 101 7.59 0.50 -12.05
N PHE A 102 6.36 0.37 -12.54
CA PHE A 102 5.42 -0.65 -12.09
C PHE A 102 5.92 -2.07 -12.39
N THR A 103 6.47 -2.29 -13.59
CA THR A 103 7.03 -3.59 -13.97
C THR A 103 8.14 -4.02 -13.01
N ARG A 104 9.05 -3.11 -12.64
CA ARG A 104 10.10 -3.41 -11.64
C ARG A 104 9.55 -3.74 -10.26
N ARG A 105 8.49 -3.07 -9.82
CA ARG A 105 7.86 -3.39 -8.52
C ARG A 105 7.24 -4.78 -8.53
N VAL A 106 6.54 -5.14 -9.61
CA VAL A 106 5.98 -6.48 -9.80
C VAL A 106 7.09 -7.53 -9.83
N LEU A 107 8.18 -7.30 -10.57
CA LEU A 107 9.35 -8.19 -10.59
C LEU A 107 9.96 -8.38 -9.20
N ALA A 108 10.12 -7.29 -8.45
CA ALA A 108 10.63 -7.36 -7.09
C ALA A 108 9.68 -8.14 -6.16
N ALA A 109 8.37 -8.07 -6.36
CA ALA A 109 7.40 -8.85 -5.60
C ALA A 109 7.41 -10.33 -6.00
N ALA A 110 7.51 -10.64 -7.29
CA ALA A 110 7.64 -12.01 -7.77
C ALA A 110 8.90 -12.69 -7.20
N GLY A 111 10.03 -11.97 -7.19
CA GLY A 111 11.25 -12.48 -6.55
C GLY A 111 11.13 -12.70 -5.03
N ARG A 112 10.27 -11.96 -4.33
CA ARG A 112 9.95 -12.23 -2.92
C ARG A 112 9.13 -13.51 -2.75
N VAL A 113 8.19 -13.78 -3.66
CA VAL A 113 7.44 -15.04 -3.66
C VAL A 113 8.39 -16.21 -3.88
N GLU A 114 9.24 -16.16 -4.91
CA GLU A 114 10.24 -17.20 -5.18
C GLU A 114 11.16 -17.45 -3.97
N THR A 115 11.62 -16.37 -3.32
CA THR A 115 12.44 -16.50 -2.10
C THR A 115 11.69 -17.16 -0.95
N ALA A 116 10.40 -16.85 -0.77
CA ALA A 116 9.58 -17.44 0.28
C ALA A 116 9.22 -18.91 0.00
N GLU A 117 8.95 -19.25 -1.26
CA GLU A 117 8.76 -20.65 -1.70
C GLU A 117 10.02 -21.47 -1.44
N TRP A 118 11.18 -20.95 -1.83
CA TRP A 118 12.45 -21.62 -1.55
C TRP A 118 12.70 -21.80 -0.05
N ALA A 119 12.42 -20.78 0.77
CA ALA A 119 12.55 -20.90 2.22
C ALA A 119 11.60 -21.95 2.83
N PHE A 120 10.38 -22.05 2.31
CA PHE A 120 9.40 -23.06 2.70
C PHE A 120 9.87 -24.48 2.33
N ASP A 121 10.38 -24.67 1.12
CA ASP A 121 10.95 -25.95 0.66
C ASP A 121 12.16 -26.35 1.50
N GLN A 122 13.02 -25.39 1.85
CA GLN A 122 14.15 -25.62 2.75
C GLN A 122 13.70 -26.03 4.14
N ALA A 123 12.69 -25.37 4.71
CA ALA A 123 12.14 -25.74 6.01
C ALA A 123 11.55 -27.17 6.00
N LEU A 124 10.90 -27.57 4.91
CA LEU A 124 10.44 -28.95 4.71
C LEU A 124 11.58 -29.95 4.63
N ALA A 125 12.66 -29.61 3.91
CA ALA A 125 13.83 -30.47 3.76
C ALA A 125 14.65 -30.60 5.06
N ASP A 126 14.70 -29.53 5.87
CA ASP A 126 15.48 -29.43 7.10
C ASP A 126 14.80 -30.08 8.33
N ALA A 127 13.65 -30.74 8.15
CA ALA A 127 12.89 -31.42 9.20
C ALA A 127 13.73 -32.41 10.04
N GLY A 128 14.86 -32.89 9.51
CA GLY A 128 15.76 -33.82 10.17
C GLY A 128 15.06 -35.11 10.67
N PRO A 129 15.74 -35.92 11.49
CA PRO A 129 15.08 -37.02 12.16
C PRO A 129 14.17 -36.48 13.28
N LEU A 130 12.87 -36.41 13.00
CA LEU A 130 11.85 -36.04 14.00
C LEU A 130 11.74 -37.09 15.12
N ALA A 131 12.17 -38.33 14.87
CA ALA A 131 12.25 -39.37 15.88
C ALA A 131 13.35 -39.06 16.91
N ALA A 132 13.00 -39.13 18.19
CA ALA A 132 13.94 -39.06 19.31
C ALA A 132 13.88 -40.34 20.14
N GLY A 133 14.90 -40.56 20.97
CA GLY A 133 14.91 -41.70 21.90
C GLY A 133 13.93 -41.55 23.06
N ASP A 134 13.47 -40.32 23.28
CA ASP A 134 12.54 -39.92 24.32
C ASP A 134 11.27 -39.29 23.70
N ALA A 135 10.11 -39.59 24.27
CA ALA A 135 8.82 -39.16 23.72
C ALA A 135 8.55 -37.67 23.94
N GLU A 136 9.04 -37.09 25.04
CA GLU A 136 8.92 -35.65 25.33
C GLU A 136 9.82 -34.86 24.38
N GLU A 137 11.06 -35.32 24.19
CA GLU A 137 11.98 -34.74 23.20
C GLU A 137 11.42 -34.84 21.76
N GLN A 138 10.82 -35.97 21.41
CA GLN A 138 10.16 -36.14 20.10
C GLN A 138 8.99 -35.17 19.93
N ALA A 139 8.11 -35.03 20.93
CA ALA A 139 6.99 -34.10 20.89
C ALA A 139 7.47 -32.65 20.74
N GLN A 140 8.51 -32.26 21.50
CA GLN A 140 9.10 -30.92 21.41
C GLN A 140 9.69 -30.63 20.02
N ARG A 141 10.38 -31.60 19.41
CA ARG A 141 10.92 -31.46 18.04
C ARG A 141 9.82 -31.33 16.99
N LEU A 142 8.75 -32.12 17.12
CA LEU A 142 7.58 -32.03 16.23
C LEU A 142 6.90 -30.65 16.33
N CYS A 143 6.65 -30.18 17.56
CA CYS A 143 6.04 -28.88 17.79
C CYS A 143 6.88 -27.74 17.18
N ALA A 144 8.21 -27.76 17.38
CA ALA A 144 9.10 -26.75 16.82
C ALA A 144 9.13 -26.77 15.28
N PHE A 145 9.09 -27.96 14.68
CA PHE A 145 9.04 -28.14 13.24
C PHE A 145 7.73 -27.61 12.64
N GLU A 146 6.57 -27.97 13.22
CA GLU A 146 5.26 -27.51 12.76
C GLU A 146 5.13 -25.99 12.87
N SER A 147 5.56 -25.42 14.01
CA SER A 147 5.57 -23.96 14.20
C SER A 147 6.49 -23.25 13.20
N GLY A 148 7.64 -23.86 12.87
CA GLY A 148 8.56 -23.35 11.85
C GLY A 148 7.93 -23.34 10.46
N LEU A 149 7.29 -24.44 10.05
CA LEU A 149 6.58 -24.54 8.78
C LEU A 149 5.42 -23.55 8.68
N GLU A 150 4.64 -23.40 9.75
CA GLU A 150 3.54 -22.42 9.79
C GLU A 150 4.08 -21.00 9.61
N ALA A 151 5.19 -20.66 10.25
CA ALA A 151 5.83 -19.36 10.08
C ALA A 151 6.32 -19.11 8.64
N GLU A 152 6.92 -20.12 7.98
CA GLU A 152 7.31 -20.01 6.56
C GLU A 152 6.09 -19.93 5.64
N ARG A 153 5.03 -20.70 5.92
CA ARG A 153 3.77 -20.64 5.18
C ARG A 153 3.17 -19.25 5.22
N TRP A 154 3.11 -18.66 6.42
CA TRP A 154 2.62 -17.29 6.60
C TRP A 154 3.42 -16.28 5.79
N ARG A 155 4.76 -16.41 5.75
CA ARG A 155 5.61 -15.52 4.92
C ARG A 155 5.35 -15.69 3.43
N LEU A 156 5.13 -16.92 2.96
CA LEU A 156 4.76 -17.17 1.57
C LEU A 156 3.40 -16.52 1.24
N ASP A 157 2.40 -16.71 2.08
CA ASP A 157 1.07 -16.11 1.88
C ASP A 157 1.17 -14.56 1.83
N GLN A 158 1.96 -13.94 2.71
CA GLN A 158 2.24 -12.48 2.68
C GLN A 158 2.97 -12.03 1.41
N ALA A 159 3.93 -12.83 0.91
CA ALA A 159 4.62 -12.51 -0.33
C ALA A 159 3.68 -12.56 -1.53
N VAL A 160 2.77 -13.54 -1.58
CA VAL A 160 1.73 -13.68 -2.62
C VAL A 160 0.74 -12.52 -2.56
N GLU A 161 0.30 -12.12 -1.37
CA GLU A 161 -0.55 -10.93 -1.18
C GLU A 161 0.15 -9.67 -1.71
N THR A 162 1.42 -9.48 -1.37
CA THR A 162 2.20 -8.36 -1.88
C THR A 162 2.31 -8.37 -3.41
N LEU A 163 2.58 -9.53 -4.02
CA LEU A 163 2.61 -9.66 -5.48
C LEU A 163 1.26 -9.28 -6.11
N ARG A 164 0.17 -9.73 -5.50
CA ARG A 164 -1.18 -9.41 -5.95
C ARG A 164 -1.45 -7.91 -5.93
N ASP A 165 -1.06 -7.22 -4.86
CA ASP A 165 -1.27 -5.78 -4.74
C ASP A 165 -0.46 -4.98 -5.76
N GLU A 166 0.78 -5.39 -6.03
CA GLU A 166 1.61 -4.78 -7.08
C GLU A 166 1.04 -5.03 -8.49
N LEU A 167 0.54 -6.24 -8.76
CA LEU A 167 -0.15 -6.54 -10.03
C LEU A 167 -1.39 -5.68 -10.20
N ARG A 168 -2.22 -5.55 -9.16
CA ARG A 168 -3.42 -4.70 -9.18
C ARG A 168 -3.07 -3.23 -9.39
N LEU A 169 -2.02 -2.73 -8.73
CA LEU A 169 -1.54 -1.37 -8.92
C LEU A 169 -1.07 -1.15 -10.37
N ALA A 170 -0.24 -2.06 -10.90
CA ALA A 170 0.30 -1.97 -12.26
C ALA A 170 -0.81 -1.98 -13.32
N VAL A 171 -1.74 -2.94 -13.26
CA VAL A 171 -2.86 -3.04 -14.20
C VAL A 171 -3.74 -1.79 -14.15
N ARG A 172 -4.03 -1.30 -12.94
CA ARG A 172 -4.81 -0.08 -12.73
C ARG A 172 -4.19 1.15 -13.39
N HIS A 173 -2.86 1.22 -13.43
CA HIS A 173 -2.12 2.28 -14.09
C HIS A 173 -1.71 1.95 -15.53
N GLY A 174 -2.39 1.00 -16.18
CA GLY A 174 -2.32 0.78 -17.62
C GLY A 174 -1.12 -0.03 -18.09
N VAL A 175 -0.51 -0.82 -17.20
CA VAL A 175 0.46 -1.86 -17.60
C VAL A 175 -0.31 -3.07 -18.14
N PRO A 176 -0.07 -3.51 -19.40
CA PRO A 176 -0.77 -4.68 -19.95
C PRO A 176 -0.43 -5.97 -19.20
N ILE A 177 -1.43 -6.83 -18.97
CA ILE A 177 -1.24 -8.14 -18.33
C ILE A 177 -0.22 -9.00 -19.10
N THR A 178 -0.31 -9.03 -20.43
CA THR A 178 0.64 -9.75 -21.29
C THR A 178 2.09 -9.27 -21.12
N LEU A 179 2.29 -7.99 -20.83
CA LEU A 179 3.61 -7.44 -20.52
C LEU A 179 4.06 -7.92 -19.14
N LEU A 180 3.20 -7.81 -18.12
CA LEU A 180 3.52 -8.25 -16.75
C LEU A 180 3.90 -9.73 -16.73
N ALA A 181 3.07 -10.60 -17.30
CA ALA A 181 3.30 -12.04 -17.38
C ALA A 181 4.66 -12.38 -18.03
N ARG A 182 4.94 -11.77 -19.19
CA ARG A 182 6.20 -11.98 -19.90
C ARG A 182 7.41 -11.58 -19.07
N GLU A 183 7.36 -10.40 -18.44
CA GLU A 183 8.51 -9.88 -17.69
C GLU A 183 8.75 -10.70 -16.42
N THR A 184 7.69 -11.11 -15.72
CA THR A 184 7.80 -11.94 -14.50
C THR A 184 8.06 -13.42 -14.77
N GLY A 185 8.00 -13.87 -16.02
CA GLY A 185 8.06 -15.29 -16.36
C GLY A 185 6.86 -16.09 -15.82
N LEU A 186 5.74 -15.42 -15.54
CA LEU A 186 4.49 -16.06 -15.13
C LEU A 186 3.64 -16.34 -16.36
N GLU A 187 2.79 -17.36 -16.29
CA GLU A 187 1.77 -17.55 -17.32
C GLU A 187 0.71 -16.45 -17.22
N GLU A 188 0.14 -16.04 -18.35
CA GLU A 188 -0.90 -15.00 -18.37
C GLU A 188 -2.12 -15.42 -17.54
N ALA A 189 -2.46 -16.71 -17.55
CA ALA A 189 -3.53 -17.29 -16.75
C ALA A 189 -3.26 -17.11 -15.24
N ASP A 190 -2.04 -17.34 -14.78
CA ASP A 190 -1.67 -17.18 -13.37
C ASP A 190 -1.78 -15.72 -12.93
N VAL A 191 -1.37 -14.78 -13.78
CA VAL A 191 -1.53 -13.34 -13.50
C VAL A 191 -3.02 -12.98 -13.40
N VAL A 192 -3.85 -13.50 -14.30
CA VAL A 192 -5.30 -13.30 -14.26
C VAL A 192 -5.88 -13.89 -12.98
N ASP A 193 -5.54 -15.13 -12.61
CA ASP A 193 -6.04 -15.77 -11.41
C ASP A 193 -5.64 -15.00 -10.14
N LEU A 194 -4.39 -14.55 -10.05
CA LEU A 194 -3.89 -13.72 -8.95
C LEU A 194 -4.70 -12.43 -8.78
N LEU A 195 -5.09 -11.78 -9.88
CA LEU A 195 -5.89 -10.55 -9.83
C LEU A 195 -7.30 -10.81 -9.27
N HIS A 196 -7.90 -11.96 -9.56
CA HIS A 196 -9.24 -12.36 -9.11
C HIS A 196 -9.28 -13.01 -7.73
N LEU A 197 -8.14 -13.52 -7.24
CA LEU A 197 -7.99 -14.03 -5.86
C LEU A 197 -8.25 -12.90 -4.85
N GLY A 198 -9.47 -12.82 -4.34
CA GLY A 198 -9.92 -11.78 -3.40
C GLY A 198 -11.26 -11.13 -3.74
N ASP A 199 -11.80 -11.36 -4.95
CA ASP A 199 -13.19 -11.03 -5.28
C ASP A 199 -14.19 -12.08 -4.77
N VAL A 200 -13.67 -13.19 -4.22
CA VAL A 200 -14.45 -14.21 -3.51
C VAL A 200 -14.55 -13.75 -2.05
N PRO A 201 -15.75 -13.38 -1.55
CA PRO A 201 -15.90 -13.06 -0.14
C PRO A 201 -15.47 -14.26 0.68
N ALA A 202 -14.57 -14.03 1.63
CA ALA A 202 -14.26 -15.01 2.66
C ALA A 202 -15.55 -15.21 3.48
N GLU A 203 -16.31 -16.27 3.18
CA GLU A 203 -17.27 -16.76 4.17
C GLU A 203 -16.45 -17.18 5.40
N PRO A 204 -16.79 -16.69 6.59
CA PRO A 204 -16.12 -17.14 7.80
C PRO A 204 -16.47 -18.62 8.00
N SER A 205 -15.52 -19.51 7.71
CA SER A 205 -15.59 -20.90 8.18
C SER A 205 -15.44 -20.87 9.69
N ALA A 206 -16.59 -20.88 10.37
CA ALA A 206 -16.72 -20.86 11.82
C ALA A 206 -15.84 -21.94 12.50
N GLU A 207 -15.09 -21.48 13.50
CA GLU A 207 -14.81 -22.14 14.77
C GLU A 207 -15.31 -23.59 14.90
N ALA A 208 -14.42 -24.58 14.80
CA ALA A 208 -14.67 -25.90 15.39
C ALA A 208 -13.44 -26.76 15.72
N THR A 209 -12.19 -26.33 15.48
CA THR A 209 -11.03 -27.25 15.65
C THR A 209 -9.87 -26.73 16.50
N ASP A 210 -9.87 -25.45 16.89
CA ASP A 210 -8.65 -24.85 17.48
C ASP A 210 -8.53 -24.97 19.02
N ARG A 211 -9.52 -25.57 19.69
CA ARG A 211 -9.46 -25.77 21.15
C ARG A 211 -8.72 -27.03 21.57
N ALA A 212 -8.38 -27.93 20.63
CA ALA A 212 -7.69 -29.18 20.93
C ALA A 212 -6.15 -29.09 20.83
N PHE A 213 -5.61 -28.08 20.13
CA PHE A 213 -4.16 -27.96 19.89
C PHE A 213 -3.45 -27.15 20.99
N ALA A 214 -4.12 -26.16 21.59
CA ALA A 214 -3.55 -25.31 22.63
C ALA A 214 -3.36 -26.00 24.00
N GLU A 215 -3.86 -27.23 24.19
CA GLU A 215 -3.67 -28.00 25.43
C GLU A 215 -2.59 -29.10 25.31
N ALA A 216 -1.97 -29.25 24.12
CA ALA A 216 -1.00 -30.30 23.84
C ALA A 216 0.43 -29.78 23.55
N CYS A 217 0.63 -28.47 23.55
CA CYS A 217 1.94 -27.79 23.40
C CYS A 217 2.29 -27.01 24.67
#